data_AF-A0A4S0JF06-F1
#
_entry.id   AF-A0A4S0JF06-F1
#
_cell.length_a   1.000
_cell.length_b   1.000
_cell.length_c   1.000
_cell.angle_alpha   90.00
_cell.angle_beta   90.00
_cell.angle_gamma   90.00
#
_symmetry.space_group_name_H-M   'P 1'
#
loop_
_entity.id
_entity.type
_entity.pdbx_description
1 polymer ?
#
loop_
_entity_poly.entity_id
_entity_poly.type
_entity_poly.pdbx_seq_one_letter_code
_entity_poly.pdbx_strand_id
1 'polypeptide(L)' 'MTSFLNLVWKHRLTAFFSLTLVLTWLAFVPFYLSNGESIPWFTFGPAVSGFIVAALAGGWSAVKAILASMVKWRVRPIW' A
#
# COMPACT_ATOMS: atom_id res chain seq x y z
N MET A 1 14.11 24.33 -3.05
CA MET A 1 13.64 23.09 -3.73
C MET A 1 13.05 22.17 -2.68
N THR A 2 11.75 21.87 -2.72
CA THR A 2 11.15 20.85 -1.84
C THR A 2 11.63 19.48 -2.30
N SER A 3 12.35 18.76 -1.44
CA SER A 3 12.75 17.38 -1.71
C SER A 3 11.51 16.51 -2.01
N PHE A 4 11.62 15.58 -2.95
CA PHE A 4 10.56 14.64 -3.32
C PHE A 4 9.95 13.94 -2.09
N LEU A 5 10.79 13.55 -1.12
CA LEU A 5 10.35 12.93 0.12
C LEU A 5 9.48 13.87 0.97
N ASN A 6 9.80 15.17 0.97
CA ASN A 6 9.01 16.18 1.67
C ASN A 6 7.64 16.40 1.00
N LEU A 7 7.58 16.30 -0.33
CA LEU A 7 6.32 16.35 -1.08
C LEU A 7 5.43 15.15 -0.73
N VAL A 8 5.98 13.94 -0.76
CA VAL A 8 5.25 12.71 -0.38
C VAL A 8 4.82 12.77 1.08
N TRP A 9 5.67 13.28 1.98
CA TRP A 9 5.34 13.48 3.39
C TRP A 9 4.18 14.46 3.59
N LYS A 10 4.15 15.56 2.84
CA LYS A 10 3.08 16.58 2.93
C LYS A 10 1.76 16.09 2.33
N HIS A 11 1.82 15.29 1.27
CA HIS A 11 0.65 14.84 0.50
C HIS A 11 0.44 13.32 0.59
N ARG A 12 0.70 12.71 1.76
CA ARG A 12 0.66 11.25 1.97
C ARG A 12 -0.64 10.60 1.49
N LEU A 13 -1.79 11.21 1.76
CA LEU A 13 -3.09 10.69 1.35
C LEU A 13 -3.25 10.72 -0.18
N THR A 14 -2.96 11.86 -0.81
CA THR A 14 -3.03 11.98 -2.27
C THR A 14 -2.05 11.02 -2.93
N ALA A 15 -0.82 10.92 -2.42
CA ALA A 15 0.17 9.96 -2.90
C ALA A 15 -0.33 8.52 -2.77
N PHE A 16 -0.91 8.15 -1.63
CA PHE A 16 -1.47 6.82 -1.39
C PHE A 16 -2.60 6.48 -2.36
N PHE A 17 -3.61 7.35 -2.50
CA PHE A 17 -4.75 7.07 -3.36
C PHE A 17 -4.37 7.07 -4.84
N SER A 18 -3.52 7.99 -5.29
CA SER A 18 -3.03 8.02 -6.66
C SER A 18 -2.22 6.76 -6.99
N LEU A 19 -1.32 6.36 -6.09
CA LEU A 19 -0.51 5.14 -6.30
C LEU A 19 -1.39 3.88 -6.30
N THR A 20 -2.37 3.83 -5.39
CA THR A 20 -3.34 2.72 -5.32
C THR A 20 -4.11 2.60 -6.62
N LEU A 21 -4.67 3.71 -7.12
CA LEU A 21 -5.39 3.73 -8.39
C LEU A 21 -4.52 3.19 -9.53
N VAL A 22 -3.30 3.72 -9.66
CA VAL A 22 -2.38 3.32 -10.74
C VAL A 22 -2.03 1.83 -10.64
N LEU A 23 -1.59 1.35 -9.47
CA LEU A 23 -1.16 -0.04 -9.30
C LEU A 23 -2.33 -1.03 -9.47
N THR A 24 -3.51 -0.71 -8.94
CA THR A 24 -4.70 -1.54 -9.12
C THR A 24 -5.08 -1.64 -10.60
N TRP A 25 -5.12 -0.54 -11.35
CA TRP A 25 -5.46 -0.59 -12.77
C TRP A 25 -4.40 -1.30 -13.61
N LEU A 26 -3.11 -1.07 -13.31
CA LEU A 26 -2.01 -1.78 -13.99
C LEU A 26 -2.10 -3.29 -13.81
N ALA A 27 -2.51 -3.77 -12.63
CA ALA A 27 -2.69 -5.19 -12.37
C ALA A 27 -4.07 -5.73 -12.82
N PHE A 28 -5.08 -4.87 -12.93
CA PHE A 28 -6.43 -5.27 -13.35
C PHE A 28 -6.52 -5.52 -14.86
N VAL A 29 -5.88 -4.67 -15.68
CA VAL A 29 -5.86 -4.83 -17.14
C VAL A 29 -5.43 -6.24 -17.58
N PRO A 30 -4.30 -6.82 -17.13
CA PRO A 30 -3.92 -8.18 -17.52
C PRO A 30 -4.89 -9.25 -16.98
N PHE A 31 -5.45 -9.06 -15.79
CA PHE A 31 -6.48 -9.96 -15.25
C PHE A 31 -7.73 -9.96 -16.14
N TYR A 32 -8.20 -8.77 -16.55
CA TYR A 32 -9.32 -8.61 -17.46
C TYR A 32 -9.05 -9.26 -18.82
N LEU A 33 -7.86 -9.02 -19.41
CA LEU A 33 -7.44 -9.64 -20.66
C LEU A 33 -7.29 -11.17 -20.58
N SER A 34 -7.10 -11.72 -19.38
CA SER A 34 -7.09 -13.16 -19.13
C SER A 34 -8.48 -13.79 -18.95
N ASN A 35 -9.56 -13.02 -19.14
CA ASN A 35 -10.94 -13.45 -18.84
C ASN A 35 -11.14 -13.91 -17.38
N GLY A 36 -10.33 -13.41 -16.45
CA GLY A 36 -10.38 -13.76 -15.04
C GLY A 36 -9.66 -15.05 -14.64
N GLU A 37 -8.94 -15.70 -15.56
CA GLU A 37 -8.16 -16.92 -15.28
C GLU A 37 -6.85 -16.64 -14.53
N SER A 38 -6.38 -15.38 -14.51
CA SER A 38 -5.19 -14.99 -13.75
C SER A 38 -5.50 -14.74 -12.27
N ILE A 39 -4.46 -14.73 -11.43
CA ILE A 39 -4.59 -14.36 -10.03
C ILE A 39 -5.00 -12.86 -9.94
N PRO A 40 -5.99 -12.49 -9.11
CA PRO A 40 -6.50 -11.12 -9.00
C PRO A 40 -5.54 -10.20 -8.21
N TRP A 41 -4.31 -10.02 -8.71
CA TRP A 41 -3.25 -9.24 -8.08
C TRP A 41 -3.62 -7.77 -7.80
N PHE A 42 -4.55 -7.21 -8.57
CA PHE A 42 -5.04 -5.84 -8.39
C PHE A 42 -5.65 -5.56 -7.00
N THR A 43 -6.12 -6.61 -6.32
CA THR A 43 -6.63 -6.53 -4.94
C THR A 43 -5.56 -6.12 -3.92
N PHE A 44 -4.28 -6.35 -4.22
CA PHE A 44 -3.16 -5.97 -3.36
C PHE A 44 -2.66 -4.54 -3.57
N GLY A 45 -3.21 -3.79 -4.54
CA GLY A 45 -2.81 -2.41 -4.86
C GLY A 45 -2.75 -1.48 -3.65
N PRO A 46 -3.78 -1.44 -2.77
CA PRO A 46 -3.74 -0.63 -1.54
C PRO A 46 -2.63 -1.04 -0.58
N ALA A 47 -2.38 -2.34 -0.41
CA ALA A 47 -1.35 -2.84 0.51
C ALA A 47 0.05 -2.43 0.05
N VAL A 48 0.37 -2.65 -1.24
CA VAL A 48 1.65 -2.25 -1.84
C VAL A 48 1.84 -0.72 -1.75
N SER A 49 0.78 0.04 -2.04
CA SER A 49 0.82 1.51 -1.95
C SER A 49 1.06 2.00 -0.53
N GLY A 50 0.45 1.36 0.46
CA GLY A 50 0.68 1.65 1.88
C GLY A 50 2.16 1.50 2.25
N PHE A 51 2.80 0.40 1.83
CA PHE A 51 4.23 0.17 2.10
C PHE A 51 5.13 1.18 1.40
N ILE A 52 4.88 1.50 0.13
CA ILE A 52 5.68 2.47 -0.63
C ILE A 52 5.57 3.86 0.01
N VAL A 53 4.36 4.34 0.29
CA VAL A 53 4.16 5.66 0.90
C VAL A 53 4.72 5.72 2.32
N ALA A 54 4.58 4.64 3.11
CA ALA A 54 5.18 4.58 4.44
C ALA A 54 6.71 4.66 4.38
N ALA A 55 7.34 3.91 3.48
CA ALA A 55 8.80 3.93 3.28
C ALA A 55 9.28 5.32 2.83
N LEU A 56 8.60 5.96 1.88
CA LEU A 56 8.98 7.27 1.36
C LEU A 56 8.73 8.41 2.36
N ALA A 57 7.63 8.35 3.12
CA ALA A 57 7.24 9.44 4.01
C ALA A 57 7.79 9.31 5.42
N GLY A 58 8.08 8.11 5.89
CA GLY A 58 8.50 7.83 7.28
C GLY A 58 9.64 6.84 7.40
N GLY A 59 10.18 6.34 6.29
CA GLY A 59 11.29 5.40 6.30
C GLY A 59 10.92 4.03 6.86
N TRP A 60 11.96 3.30 7.27
CA TRP A 60 11.83 1.92 7.74
C TRP A 60 11.04 1.79 9.06
N SER A 61 11.06 2.81 9.92
CA SER A 61 10.28 2.80 11.17
C SER A 61 8.78 2.77 10.89
N ALA A 62 8.30 3.54 9.90
CA ALA A 62 6.91 3.53 9.48
C ALA A 62 6.48 2.19 8.89
N VAL A 63 7.35 1.56 8.09
CA VAL A 63 7.08 0.21 7.54
C VAL A 63 6.99 -0.84 8.65
N LYS A 64 7.93 -0.84 9.61
CA LYS A 64 7.88 -1.74 10.76
C LYS A 64 6.60 -1.57 11.58
N ALA A 65 6.11 -0.35 11.74
CA ALA A 65 4.87 -0.09 12.46
C ALA A 65 3.66 -0.79 11.78
N ILE A 66 3.60 -0.77 10.44
CA ILE A 66 2.57 -1.49 9.67
C ILE A 66 2.73 -3.00 9.89
N LEU A 67 3.93 -3.56 9.70
CA LEU A 67 4.17 -4.99 9.87
C LEU A 67 3.85 -5.47 11.29
N ALA A 68 4.26 -4.72 12.31
CA ALA A 68 3.94 -5.00 13.71
C ALA A 68 2.43 -4.96 13.97
N SER A 69 1.70 -4.08 13.28
CA SER A 69 0.24 -4.00 13.40
C SER A 69 -0.48 -5.21 12.80
N MET A 70 0.07 -5.83 11.76
CA MET A 70 -0.50 -7.03 11.11
C MET A 70 -0.47 -8.25 12.02
N VAL A 71 0.55 -8.37 12.87
CA VAL A 71 0.70 -9.47 13.84
C VAL A 71 0.13 -9.13 15.22
N LYS A 72 -0.43 -7.92 15.39
CA LYS A 72 -0.96 -7.49 16.68
C LYS A 72 -2.28 -8.20 16.98
N TRP A 73 -2.21 -9.21 17.82
CA TRP A 73 -3.38 -9.87 18.39
C TRP A 73 -4.13 -8.89 19.31
N ARG A 74 -5.35 -8.49 18.92
CA ARG A 74 -6.18 -7.54 19.69
C ARG A 74 -7.18 -8.22 20.61
N VAL A 75 -7.31 -9.54 20.52
CA VAL A 75 -8.24 -10.32 21.34
C VAL A 75 -7.51 -10.74 22.61
N ARG A 76 -8.16 -10.61 23.77
CA ARG A 76 -7.60 -11.15 25.01
C ARG A 76 -7.65 -12.69 24.93
N PRO A 77 -6.61 -13.42 25.34
CA PRO A 77 -6.61 -14.89 25.29
C PRO A 77 -7.44 -15.46 26.46
N ILE A 78 -8.71 -15.09 26.50
CA ILE A 78 -9.72 -15.58 27.44
C ILE A 78 -10.76 -16.30 26.59
N TRP A 79 -11.03 -17.55 26.95
CA TRP A 79 -12.09 -18.38 26.38
C TRP A 79 -13.41 -18.10 27.09
#